data_AF-A0A7S2BQN1-F1
#
_entry.id   AF-A0A7S2BQN1-F1
#
_cell.length_a   1.000
_cell.length_b   1.000
_cell.length_c   1.000
_cell.angle_alpha   90.00
_cell.angle_beta   90.00
_cell.angle_gamma   90.00
#
_symmetry.space_group_name_H-M   'P 1'
#
loop_
_entity.id
_entity.type
_entity.pdbx_description
1 polymer ?
#
loop_
_entity_poly.entity_id
_entity_poly.type
_entity_poly.pdbx_seq_one_letter_code
_entity_poly.pdbx_strand_id
1 'polypeptide(L)'
;IVHSLMLDTCGGHATPYHYHNDLACDYDHTVADHSPLIGIALDGYGIYGLYESYDADTSTQVKPDDLDTCNGHAKAVPANTTYGVDGASVYHYHTTSWAPYTIGCFGVPEGVDQDSCKELYPYSDSGSTGGCGDGIYGITTPETPGGYCYDTDCPCFDRSTDRYGRNTDMAFNGTDGCACMNKCDETNSGCKKTCDELVTIYSCEEYYAPGMAYEGWCDKECGYGACAVN
;
A
#
# COMPACT_ATOMS: atom_id res chain seq x y z
N ILE A 1 24.42 -8.10 8.00
CA ILE A 1 23.58 -8.04 9.22
C ILE A 1 22.28 -8.75 8.86
N VAL A 2 22.05 -9.93 9.43
CA VAL A 2 20.86 -10.74 9.13
C VAL A 2 19.75 -10.25 10.04
N HIS A 3 18.70 -9.65 9.49
CA HIS A 3 17.56 -9.11 10.25
C HIS A 3 16.58 -10.23 10.65
N SER A 4 17.08 -11.34 11.20
CA SER A 4 16.30 -12.54 11.56
C SER A 4 15.61 -12.48 12.93
N LEU A 5 15.51 -11.32 13.57
CA LEU A 5 14.90 -11.23 14.91
C LEU A 5 13.38 -10.95 14.90
N MET A 6 12.80 -10.61 13.74
CA MET A 6 11.38 -10.26 13.65
C MET A 6 10.60 -11.21 12.74
N LEU A 7 11.10 -11.55 11.55
CA LEU A 7 10.38 -12.38 10.58
C LEU A 7 10.92 -13.81 10.52
N ASP A 8 10.04 -14.78 10.28
CA ASP A 8 10.44 -16.13 9.93
C ASP A 8 10.96 -16.23 8.48
N THR A 9 11.31 -17.45 8.06
CA THR A 9 11.88 -17.70 6.72
C THR A 9 10.92 -17.34 5.58
N CYS A 10 9.63 -17.29 5.85
CA CYS A 10 8.58 -16.97 4.89
C CYS A 10 8.11 -15.52 4.98
N GLY A 11 8.75 -14.70 5.84
CA GLY A 11 8.41 -13.29 5.97
C GLY A 11 7.25 -12.98 6.92
N GLY A 12 6.77 -13.97 7.70
CA GLY A 12 5.68 -13.79 8.66
C GLY A 12 6.12 -13.83 10.12
N HIS A 13 5.29 -13.27 11.01
CA HIS A 13 5.50 -13.30 12.46
C HIS A 13 4.26 -12.92 13.29
N ALA A 14 4.46 -12.78 14.61
CA ALA A 14 3.51 -12.30 15.63
C ALA A 14 2.27 -13.18 15.87
N THR A 15 1.39 -12.71 16.76
CA THR A 15 0.09 -13.32 17.09
C THR A 15 -0.97 -12.23 17.16
N PRO A 16 -2.01 -12.25 16.30
CA PRO A 16 -2.23 -13.22 15.23
C PRO A 16 -1.11 -13.18 14.17
N TYR A 17 -0.82 -14.33 13.58
CA TYR A 17 0.27 -14.48 12.60
C TYR A 17 -0.06 -13.71 11.33
N HIS A 18 0.88 -12.90 10.85
CA HIS A 18 0.72 -12.08 9.64
C HIS A 18 2.05 -11.87 8.91
N TYR A 19 1.97 -11.53 7.63
CA TYR A 19 3.13 -11.35 6.74
C TYR A 19 3.57 -9.89 6.65
N HIS A 20 4.88 -9.66 6.59
CA HIS A 20 5.53 -8.35 6.38
C HIS A 20 6.46 -8.35 5.17
N ASN A 21 6.40 -9.42 4.38
CA ASN A 21 7.21 -9.60 3.19
C ASN A 21 6.53 -10.60 2.26
N ASP A 22 7.07 -10.70 1.06
CA ASP A 22 6.72 -11.75 0.13
C ASP A 22 7.08 -13.15 0.70
N LEU A 23 6.27 -14.15 0.35
CA LEU A 23 6.36 -15.55 0.78
C LEU A 23 7.45 -16.31 0.02
N ALA A 24 8.66 -15.74 -0.02
CA ALA A 24 9.78 -16.23 -0.82
C ALA A 24 10.23 -17.67 -0.50
N CYS A 25 9.83 -18.20 0.66
CA CYS A 25 10.11 -19.58 1.04
C CYS A 25 9.24 -20.61 0.28
N ASP A 26 8.09 -20.19 -0.24
CA ASP A 26 7.05 -21.08 -0.78
C ASP A 26 7.14 -21.25 -2.29
N TYR A 27 7.97 -20.45 -2.98
CA TYR A 27 8.15 -20.56 -4.42
C TYR A 27 9.51 -20.04 -4.92
N ASP A 28 9.88 -20.44 -6.14
CA ASP A 28 11.15 -20.09 -6.76
C ASP A 28 11.01 -18.83 -7.65
N HIS A 29 11.63 -17.73 -7.21
CA HIS A 29 11.61 -16.45 -7.92
C HIS A 29 12.40 -16.44 -9.24
N THR A 30 13.18 -17.48 -9.50
CA THR A 30 14.04 -17.57 -10.68
C THR A 30 13.34 -18.22 -11.87
N VAL A 31 12.15 -18.79 -11.67
CA VAL A 31 11.34 -19.38 -12.75
C VAL A 31 10.78 -18.26 -13.62
N ALA A 32 11.25 -18.18 -14.86
CA ALA A 32 10.87 -17.19 -15.87
C ALA A 32 9.42 -17.40 -16.40
N ASP A 33 8.44 -17.23 -15.53
CA ASP A 33 7.01 -17.42 -15.81
C ASP A 33 6.16 -16.63 -14.79
N HIS A 34 4.83 -16.68 -14.95
CA HIS A 34 3.89 -16.29 -13.90
C HIS A 34 4.20 -17.05 -12.61
N SER A 35 4.14 -16.37 -11.46
CA SER A 35 4.38 -17.00 -10.17
C SER A 35 3.39 -18.13 -9.90
N PRO A 36 3.75 -19.19 -9.17
CA PRO A 36 2.84 -20.28 -8.91
C PRO A 36 1.73 -19.88 -7.93
N LEU A 37 0.67 -20.69 -7.90
CA LEU A 37 -0.34 -20.66 -6.84
C LEU A 37 0.32 -21.11 -5.52
N ILE A 38 0.32 -20.23 -4.52
CA ILE A 38 0.90 -20.48 -3.19
C ILE A 38 -0.16 -20.77 -2.13
N GLY A 39 -1.41 -20.36 -2.36
CA GLY A 39 -2.51 -20.60 -1.44
C GLY A 39 -3.87 -20.36 -2.09
N ILE A 40 -4.93 -20.79 -1.42
CA ILE A 40 -6.31 -20.50 -1.79
C ILE A 40 -6.97 -19.83 -0.59
N ALA A 41 -7.46 -18.61 -0.79
CA ALA A 41 -8.20 -17.88 0.23
C ALA A 41 -9.56 -18.55 0.48
N LEU A 42 -10.14 -18.32 1.67
CA LEU A 42 -11.41 -18.94 2.06
C LEU A 42 -12.63 -18.46 1.25
N ASP A 43 -12.48 -17.39 0.47
CA ASP A 43 -13.45 -16.93 -0.52
C ASP A 43 -13.35 -17.70 -1.86
N GLY A 44 -12.34 -18.56 -2.00
CA GLY A 44 -12.10 -19.42 -3.15
C GLY A 44 -11.13 -18.84 -4.19
N TYR A 45 -10.63 -17.61 -3.99
CA TYR A 45 -9.65 -17.02 -4.90
C TYR A 45 -8.24 -17.53 -4.65
N GLY A 46 -7.47 -17.70 -5.72
CA GLY A 46 -6.07 -18.09 -5.62
C GLY A 46 -5.20 -16.94 -5.12
N ILE A 47 -4.15 -17.27 -4.39
CA ILE A 47 -3.07 -16.35 -4.01
C ILE A 47 -1.83 -16.83 -4.78
N TYR A 48 -1.29 -15.96 -5.62
CA TYR A 48 -0.12 -16.22 -6.46
C TYR A 48 1.08 -15.40 -5.95
N GLY A 49 2.29 -15.84 -6.28
CA GLY A 49 3.51 -15.11 -5.91
C GLY A 49 3.66 -13.74 -6.61
N LEU A 50 4.83 -13.11 -6.46
CA LEU A 50 5.08 -11.70 -6.78
C LEU A 50 4.99 -11.31 -8.26
N TYR A 51 5.16 -12.27 -9.17
CA TYR A 51 5.32 -12.01 -10.60
C TYR A 51 4.11 -12.46 -11.41
N GLU A 52 3.69 -11.58 -12.31
CA GLU A 52 2.65 -11.80 -13.32
C GLU A 52 3.19 -12.54 -14.54
N SER A 53 4.43 -12.25 -14.94
CA SER A 53 5.02 -12.79 -16.16
C SER A 53 6.53 -12.58 -16.21
N TYR A 54 7.14 -13.03 -17.31
CA TYR A 54 8.54 -12.81 -17.63
C TYR A 54 8.69 -12.14 -19.00
N ASP A 55 9.46 -11.05 -19.03
CA ASP A 55 9.85 -10.37 -20.26
C ASP A 55 11.16 -10.99 -20.80
N ALA A 56 11.05 -11.71 -21.92
CA ALA A 56 12.17 -12.37 -22.55
C ALA A 56 13.16 -11.40 -23.24
N ASP A 57 12.71 -10.23 -23.69
CA ASP A 57 13.56 -9.26 -24.37
C ASP A 57 14.49 -8.56 -23.38
N THR A 58 13.98 -8.24 -22.20
CA THR A 58 14.78 -7.63 -21.11
C THR A 58 15.38 -8.65 -20.16
N SER A 59 14.93 -9.92 -20.25
CA SER A 59 15.28 -10.99 -19.31
C SER A 59 14.94 -10.63 -17.86
N THR A 60 13.75 -10.07 -17.65
CA THR A 60 13.29 -9.62 -16.33
C THR A 60 11.95 -10.21 -15.94
N GLN A 61 11.79 -10.49 -14.65
CA GLN A 61 10.50 -10.79 -14.06
C GLN A 61 9.63 -9.52 -14.01
N VAL A 62 8.36 -9.67 -14.34
CA VAL A 62 7.39 -8.57 -14.39
C VAL A 62 6.40 -8.74 -13.23
N LYS A 63 6.34 -7.72 -12.37
CA LYS A 63 5.32 -7.63 -11.32
C LYS A 63 4.01 -7.12 -11.92
N PRO A 64 2.84 -7.48 -11.38
CA PRO A 64 1.58 -6.92 -11.82
C PRO A 64 1.56 -5.40 -11.56
N ASP A 65 1.06 -4.64 -12.53
CA ASP A 65 0.94 -3.19 -12.47
C ASP A 65 -0.52 -2.72 -12.43
N ASP A 66 -1.49 -3.63 -12.38
CA ASP A 66 -2.93 -3.37 -12.42
C ASP A 66 -3.74 -4.05 -11.30
N LEU A 67 -3.08 -4.47 -10.21
CA LEU A 67 -3.75 -4.89 -8.98
C LEU A 67 -4.72 -3.82 -8.44
N ASP A 68 -5.90 -4.26 -8.03
CA ASP A 68 -6.90 -3.46 -7.34
C ASP A 68 -6.55 -3.24 -5.85
N THR A 69 -7.42 -2.56 -5.13
CA THR A 69 -7.24 -2.27 -3.71
C THR A 69 -7.24 -3.53 -2.83
N CYS A 70 -7.73 -4.66 -3.31
CA CYS A 70 -7.70 -5.91 -2.57
C CYS A 70 -6.42 -6.71 -2.83
N ASN A 71 -5.46 -6.14 -3.56
CA ASN A 71 -4.21 -6.76 -3.96
C ASN A 71 -4.41 -7.90 -5.00
N GLY A 72 -5.46 -7.80 -5.82
CA GLY A 72 -5.80 -8.79 -6.83
C GLY A 72 -6.24 -8.19 -8.15
N HIS A 73 -6.52 -9.04 -9.14
CA HIS A 73 -6.99 -8.67 -10.48
C HIS A 73 -7.55 -9.87 -11.23
N ALA A 74 -8.35 -9.66 -12.28
CA ALA A 74 -8.82 -10.74 -13.15
C ALA A 74 -7.97 -10.89 -14.43
N LYS A 75 -6.96 -11.75 -14.35
CA LYS A 75 -6.11 -12.13 -15.49
C LYS A 75 -5.91 -13.63 -15.59
N ALA A 76 -5.27 -14.03 -16.70
CA ALA A 76 -5.01 -15.43 -17.00
C ALA A 76 -3.97 -15.99 -16.02
N VAL A 77 -4.36 -17.03 -15.28
CA VAL A 77 -3.45 -17.78 -14.42
C VAL A 77 -2.99 -19.07 -15.09
N PRO A 78 -1.79 -19.59 -14.75
CA PRO A 78 -1.34 -20.88 -15.25
C PRO A 78 -2.23 -22.02 -14.70
N ALA A 79 -2.40 -23.06 -15.52
CA ALA A 79 -3.09 -24.27 -15.09
C ALA A 79 -2.28 -24.97 -13.98
N ASN A 80 -2.99 -25.46 -12.96
CA ASN A 80 -2.40 -26.20 -11.85
C ASN A 80 -3.27 -27.42 -11.54
N THR A 81 -2.85 -28.59 -12.05
CA THR A 81 -3.60 -29.84 -11.90
C THR A 81 -3.60 -30.38 -10.47
N THR A 82 -2.61 -30.01 -9.65
CA THR A 82 -2.56 -30.40 -8.22
C THR A 82 -3.73 -29.80 -7.45
N TYR A 83 -4.12 -28.57 -7.78
CA TYR A 83 -5.20 -27.83 -7.11
C TYR A 83 -6.45 -27.66 -7.98
N GLY A 84 -6.50 -28.27 -9.16
CA GLY A 84 -7.67 -28.24 -10.04
C GLY A 84 -7.92 -26.90 -10.74
N VAL A 85 -6.86 -26.14 -11.02
CA VAL A 85 -6.94 -24.89 -11.80
C VAL A 85 -6.74 -25.22 -13.28
N ASP A 86 -7.76 -24.98 -14.10
CA ASP A 86 -7.75 -25.33 -15.54
C ASP A 86 -7.00 -24.32 -16.42
N GLY A 87 -6.47 -23.24 -15.84
CA GLY A 87 -5.84 -22.14 -16.57
C GLY A 87 -6.88 -21.28 -17.29
N ALA A 88 -7.20 -20.13 -16.71
CA ALA A 88 -8.26 -19.26 -17.21
C ALA A 88 -8.04 -17.83 -16.71
N SER A 89 -8.72 -16.87 -17.33
CA SER A 89 -8.87 -15.53 -16.76
C SER A 89 -9.80 -15.61 -15.56
N VAL A 90 -9.25 -15.43 -14.37
CA VAL A 90 -9.97 -15.47 -13.09
C VAL A 90 -9.43 -14.40 -12.16
N TYR A 91 -10.28 -13.91 -11.27
CA TYR A 91 -9.81 -13.04 -10.19
C TYR A 91 -8.90 -13.82 -9.23
N HIS A 92 -7.76 -13.24 -8.90
CA HIS A 92 -6.79 -13.82 -7.98
C HIS A 92 -5.94 -12.73 -7.33
N TYR A 93 -5.39 -13.03 -6.15
CA TYR A 93 -4.49 -12.16 -5.41
C TYR A 93 -3.04 -12.42 -5.80
N HIS A 94 -2.20 -11.40 -5.65
CA HIS A 94 -0.75 -11.55 -5.69
C HIS A 94 -0.13 -11.24 -4.33
N THR A 95 0.96 -11.92 -4.01
CA THR A 95 1.87 -11.39 -2.98
C THR A 95 2.54 -10.13 -3.49
N THR A 96 2.83 -9.19 -2.59
CA THR A 96 3.48 -7.93 -2.93
C THR A 96 4.65 -7.63 -2.00
N SER A 97 5.61 -6.84 -2.50
CA SER A 97 6.75 -6.38 -1.70
C SER A 97 6.37 -5.31 -0.66
N TRP A 98 5.14 -4.80 -0.75
CA TRP A 98 4.59 -3.73 0.08
C TRP A 98 3.24 -4.16 0.64
N ALA A 99 2.84 -3.54 1.75
CA ALA A 99 1.56 -3.82 2.41
C ALA A 99 0.40 -3.78 1.39
N PRO A 100 -0.58 -4.70 1.48
CA PRO A 100 -0.82 -5.66 2.56
C PRO A 100 -0.04 -6.99 2.42
N TYR A 101 0.95 -7.06 1.52
CA TYR A 101 1.81 -8.22 1.21
C TYR A 101 1.13 -9.46 0.62
N THR A 102 -0.16 -9.67 0.89
CA THR A 102 -0.94 -10.84 0.43
C THR A 102 -2.34 -10.44 -0.01
N ILE A 103 -3.30 -10.35 0.91
CA ILE A 103 -4.71 -10.05 0.63
C ILE A 103 -5.06 -8.73 1.30
N GLY A 104 -5.68 -7.83 0.54
CA GLY A 104 -6.21 -6.56 1.05
C GLY A 104 -7.65 -6.70 1.53
N CYS A 105 -8.59 -7.03 0.64
CA CYS A 105 -9.99 -7.20 1.00
C CYS A 105 -10.44 -8.64 0.79
N PHE A 106 -10.71 -9.32 1.89
CA PHE A 106 -11.16 -10.70 1.89
C PHE A 106 -12.65 -10.81 1.51
N GLY A 107 -12.99 -11.65 0.53
CA GLY A 107 -14.38 -11.98 0.20
C GLY A 107 -15.16 -10.90 -0.56
N VAL A 108 -14.47 -9.93 -1.15
CA VAL A 108 -15.06 -8.81 -1.90
C VAL A 108 -14.83 -9.03 -3.39
N PRO A 109 -15.80 -8.72 -4.27
CA PRO A 109 -15.63 -8.86 -5.72
C PRO A 109 -14.54 -7.93 -6.29
N GLU A 110 -14.11 -8.20 -7.52
CA GLU A 110 -13.15 -7.40 -8.27
C GLU A 110 -13.52 -5.91 -8.39
N GLY A 111 -12.51 -5.03 -8.40
CA GLY A 111 -12.68 -3.62 -8.73
C GLY A 111 -13.12 -2.75 -7.55
N VAL A 112 -12.83 -3.20 -6.33
CA VAL A 112 -13.01 -2.43 -5.10
C VAL A 112 -12.07 -1.25 -5.09
N ASP A 113 -12.61 -0.07 -4.80
CA ASP A 113 -11.83 1.16 -4.60
C ASP A 113 -11.35 1.30 -3.15
N GLN A 114 -10.51 2.30 -2.91
CA GLN A 114 -9.94 2.58 -1.59
C GLN A 114 -11.02 2.82 -0.53
N ASP A 115 -12.03 3.62 -0.82
CA ASP A 115 -13.07 3.95 0.16
C ASP A 115 -13.91 2.70 0.53
N SER A 116 -14.33 1.93 -0.47
CA SER A 116 -15.07 0.69 -0.26
C SER A 116 -14.25 -0.36 0.50
N CYS A 117 -12.93 -0.42 0.27
CA CYS A 117 -12.05 -1.31 1.04
C CYS A 117 -11.98 -0.88 2.52
N LYS A 118 -11.78 0.42 2.78
CA LYS A 118 -11.66 0.97 4.14
C LYS A 118 -12.93 0.73 4.97
N GLU A 119 -14.10 0.79 4.34
CA GLU A 119 -15.40 0.48 4.98
C GLU A 119 -15.50 -0.96 5.54
N LEU A 120 -14.70 -1.90 5.04
CA LEU A 120 -14.68 -3.29 5.51
C LEU A 120 -13.95 -3.44 6.86
N TYR A 121 -13.17 -2.43 7.24
CA TYR A 121 -12.34 -2.42 8.44
C TYR A 121 -12.77 -1.33 9.45
N PRO A 122 -14.05 -1.30 9.88
CA PRO A 122 -14.56 -0.26 10.76
C PRO A 122 -14.05 -0.38 12.21
N TYR A 123 -13.38 -1.48 12.55
CA TYR A 123 -12.85 -1.78 13.89
C TYR A 123 -11.46 -2.40 13.79
N SER A 124 -10.51 -1.96 14.61
CA SER A 124 -9.31 -2.73 14.92
C SER A 124 -9.69 -4.00 15.67
N ASP A 125 -9.25 -5.14 15.16
CA ASP A 125 -9.30 -6.36 15.94
C ASP A 125 -8.20 -6.33 17.02
N SER A 126 -8.50 -6.91 18.20
CA SER A 126 -7.57 -7.13 19.34
C SER A 126 -7.17 -5.97 20.27
N GLY A 127 -8.04 -5.00 20.53
CA GLY A 127 -7.91 -4.12 21.71
C GLY A 127 -6.90 -2.97 21.61
N SER A 128 -6.31 -2.76 20.44
CA SER A 128 -5.84 -1.44 20.02
C SER A 128 -7.05 -0.59 19.70
N THR A 129 -7.14 0.65 20.19
CA THR A 129 -8.18 1.59 19.72
C THR A 129 -7.83 2.01 18.30
N GLY A 130 -8.63 1.61 17.32
CA GLY A 130 -8.66 2.32 16.04
C GLY A 130 -9.22 1.57 14.83
N GLY A 131 -10.34 1.98 14.23
CA GLY A 131 -10.71 1.56 12.87
C GLY A 131 -9.63 1.94 11.84
N CYS A 132 -9.69 1.36 10.65
CA CYS A 132 -8.81 1.77 9.54
C CYS A 132 -8.92 3.29 9.31
N GLY A 133 -7.78 3.98 9.21
CA GLY A 133 -7.73 5.42 8.94
C GLY A 133 -8.23 6.33 10.09
N ASP A 134 -8.32 5.82 11.32
CA ASP A 134 -8.98 6.54 12.41
C ASP A 134 -8.04 7.23 13.41
N GLY A 135 -6.73 7.09 13.21
CA GLY A 135 -5.74 7.69 14.08
C GLY A 135 -4.48 8.09 13.31
N ILE A 136 -4.14 9.37 13.37
CA ILE A 136 -2.88 9.88 12.85
C ILE A 136 -1.89 10.01 14.02
N TYR A 137 -0.76 9.34 13.87
CA TYR A 137 0.29 9.25 14.87
C TYR A 137 1.60 9.83 14.33
N GLY A 138 2.25 10.63 15.16
CA GLY A 138 3.61 11.08 14.89
C GLY A 138 4.62 10.00 15.25
N ILE A 139 5.38 9.53 14.27
CA ILE A 139 6.38 8.48 14.42
C ILE A 139 7.77 9.09 14.27
N THR A 140 8.65 8.81 15.23
CA THR A 140 10.07 9.14 15.14
C THR A 140 10.89 7.87 15.16
N THR A 141 11.79 7.69 14.20
CA THR A 141 12.71 6.55 14.15
C THR A 141 14.17 7.04 14.13
N PRO A 142 15.15 6.18 14.45
CA PRO A 142 16.56 6.54 14.27
C PRO A 142 16.91 6.97 12.84
N GLU A 143 16.24 6.41 11.84
CA GLU A 143 16.43 6.73 10.42
C GLU A 143 15.67 7.99 9.98
N THR A 144 14.63 8.38 10.72
CA THR A 144 13.87 9.63 10.51
C THR A 144 13.74 10.39 11.84
N PRO A 145 14.84 10.99 12.35
CA PRO A 145 14.83 11.69 13.63
C PRO A 145 13.92 12.92 13.65
N GLY A 146 13.66 13.49 12.48
CA GLY A 146 12.72 14.60 12.29
C GLY A 146 11.26 14.18 12.34
N GLY A 147 10.96 12.89 12.45
CA GLY A 147 9.61 12.33 12.48
C GLY A 147 8.85 12.38 11.17
N TYR A 148 7.74 11.62 11.12
CA TYR A 148 6.74 11.64 10.06
C TYR A 148 5.38 11.28 10.64
N CYS A 149 4.31 11.54 9.88
CA CYS A 149 2.97 11.14 10.26
C CYS A 149 2.59 9.82 9.63
N TYR A 150 1.91 9.01 10.42
CA TYR A 150 1.43 7.69 10.04
C TYR A 150 -0.05 7.63 10.38
N ASP A 151 -0.88 7.40 9.38
CA ASP A 151 -2.26 7.03 9.60
C ASP A 151 -2.31 5.53 9.91
N THR A 152 -3.21 5.11 10.79
CA THR A 152 -3.41 3.69 11.09
C THR A 152 -3.69 2.89 9.83
N ASP A 153 -2.88 1.84 9.62
CA ASP A 153 -2.93 1.02 8.41
C ASP A 153 -4.34 0.54 8.10
N CYS A 154 -4.68 0.63 6.82
CA CYS A 154 -5.79 -0.08 6.24
C CYS A 154 -5.19 -1.20 5.40
N PRO A 155 -5.65 -2.45 5.51
CA PRO A 155 -5.20 -3.53 4.63
C PRO A 155 -5.81 -3.36 3.23
N CYS A 156 -5.54 -2.23 2.59
CA CYS A 156 -6.07 -1.78 1.31
C CYS A 156 -4.88 -1.42 0.45
N PHE A 157 -4.59 -2.22 -0.57
CA PHE A 157 -3.44 -2.04 -1.44
C PHE A 157 -3.51 -0.69 -2.16
N ASP A 158 -2.58 0.19 -1.82
CA ASP A 158 -2.48 1.55 -2.35
C ASP A 158 -1.31 1.72 -3.33
N ARG A 159 -0.57 0.62 -3.59
CA ARG A 159 0.66 0.58 -4.41
C ARG A 159 1.79 1.46 -3.87
N SER A 160 1.70 1.88 -2.62
CA SER A 160 2.77 2.61 -1.97
C SER A 160 4.04 1.78 -2.00
N THR A 161 5.12 2.42 -2.43
CA THR A 161 6.47 1.82 -2.40
C THR A 161 7.29 2.39 -1.25
N ASP A 162 6.61 3.00 -0.29
CA ASP A 162 7.24 3.66 0.83
C ASP A 162 7.73 2.66 1.87
N ARG A 163 9.05 2.54 2.01
CA ARG A 163 9.67 1.63 2.99
C ARG A 163 9.33 1.90 4.45
N TYR A 164 8.81 3.09 4.76
CA TYR A 164 8.39 3.47 6.09
C TYR A 164 6.88 3.39 6.28
N GLY A 165 6.14 2.90 5.27
CA GLY A 165 4.69 2.80 5.32
C GLY A 165 4.00 4.16 5.44
N ARG A 166 4.62 5.23 4.93
CA ARG A 166 3.98 6.54 4.91
C ARG A 166 2.71 6.47 4.06
N ASN A 167 1.58 6.65 4.72
CA ASN A 167 0.23 6.47 4.17
C ASN A 167 -0.68 7.68 4.45
N THR A 168 -0.08 8.83 4.78
CA THR A 168 -0.78 10.10 5.00
C THR A 168 0.03 11.26 4.46
N ASP A 169 -0.67 12.27 3.96
CA ASP A 169 -0.08 13.54 3.51
C ASP A 169 0.14 14.54 4.65
N MET A 170 -0.24 14.19 5.88
CA MET A 170 0.13 14.98 7.05
C MET A 170 1.64 15.04 7.22
N ALA A 171 2.15 16.22 7.59
CA ALA A 171 3.54 16.37 7.94
C ALA A 171 3.72 16.59 9.45
N PHE A 172 4.89 16.17 9.92
CA PHE A 172 5.24 16.14 11.32
C PHE A 172 6.00 17.41 11.68
N ASN A 173 5.45 18.21 12.60
CA ASN A 173 6.02 19.52 12.98
C ASN A 173 6.90 19.46 14.24
N GLY A 174 7.12 18.27 14.82
CA GLY A 174 7.99 18.06 16.00
C GLY A 174 7.47 18.63 17.33
N THR A 175 6.78 19.77 17.33
CA THR A 175 6.29 20.47 18.53
C THR A 175 4.83 20.12 18.83
N ASP A 176 3.99 20.08 17.78
CA ASP A 176 2.52 19.87 17.89
C ASP A 176 2.07 18.48 17.40
N GLY A 177 2.99 17.63 16.94
CA GLY A 177 2.68 16.32 16.37
C GLY A 177 2.29 16.39 14.88
N CYS A 178 1.26 15.63 14.51
CA CYS A 178 0.77 15.53 13.14
C CYS A 178 -0.30 16.57 12.83
N ALA A 179 -0.04 17.37 11.81
CA ALA A 179 -0.95 18.41 11.38
C ALA A 179 -1.04 18.45 9.86
N CYS A 180 -2.25 18.76 9.39
CA CYS A 180 -2.46 19.24 8.04
C CYS A 180 -1.63 20.52 7.83
N MET A 181 -0.84 20.58 6.76
CA MET A 181 0.02 21.72 6.49
C MET A 181 0.32 21.89 5.00
N ASN A 182 0.79 23.08 4.64
CA ASN A 182 1.36 23.35 3.34
C ASN A 182 2.80 22.85 3.34
N LYS A 183 3.05 21.67 2.76
CA LYS A 183 4.40 21.12 2.66
C LYS A 183 5.36 22.09 2.01
N CYS A 184 4.93 22.86 1.01
CA CYS A 184 5.80 23.86 0.38
C CYS A 184 6.20 25.03 1.28
N ASP A 185 5.45 25.28 2.35
CA ASP A 185 5.75 26.34 3.31
C ASP A 185 6.80 25.89 4.35
N GLU A 186 7.14 24.60 4.36
CA GLU A 186 8.14 24.04 5.25
C GLU A 186 9.58 24.32 4.83
N THR A 187 10.46 24.35 5.84
CA THR A 187 11.88 24.55 5.60
C THR A 187 12.47 23.31 4.92
N ASN A 188 13.18 23.50 3.81
CA ASN A 188 13.73 22.43 2.96
C ASN A 188 12.68 21.53 2.28
N SER A 189 11.49 22.05 2.02
CA SER A 189 10.41 21.33 1.31
C SER A 189 10.75 20.90 -0.12
N GLY A 190 11.78 21.51 -0.74
CA GLY A 190 12.10 21.35 -2.15
C GLY A 190 11.21 22.20 -3.07
N CYS A 191 10.20 22.88 -2.53
CA CYS A 191 9.41 23.84 -3.26
C CYS A 191 10.19 25.14 -3.47
N LYS A 192 9.99 25.76 -4.64
CA LYS A 192 10.64 27.04 -4.99
C LYS A 192 9.88 28.25 -4.46
N LYS A 193 8.64 28.06 -4.03
CA LYS A 193 7.64 29.07 -3.67
C LYS A 193 6.75 28.50 -2.57
N THR A 194 6.16 29.38 -1.78
CA THR A 194 5.14 29.04 -0.78
C THR A 194 3.80 28.70 -1.44
N CYS A 195 2.92 28.02 -0.72
CA CYS A 195 1.64 27.58 -1.25
C CYS A 195 0.72 28.75 -1.60
N ASP A 196 0.73 29.84 -0.82
CA ASP A 196 0.00 31.07 -1.16
C ASP A 196 0.40 31.63 -2.53
N GLU A 197 1.66 31.50 -2.93
CA GLU A 197 2.14 31.87 -4.26
C GLU A 197 1.78 30.79 -5.30
N LEU A 198 1.97 29.51 -4.97
CA LEU A 198 1.82 28.41 -5.90
C LEU A 198 0.38 28.22 -6.36
N VAL A 199 -0.61 28.32 -5.46
CA VAL A 199 -2.03 28.15 -5.80
C VAL A 199 -2.57 29.25 -6.72
N THR A 200 -1.85 30.37 -6.86
CA THR A 200 -2.17 31.42 -7.84
C THR A 200 -1.66 31.11 -9.25
N ILE A 201 -0.73 30.16 -9.38
CA ILE A 201 -0.08 29.76 -10.64
C ILE A 201 -0.61 28.41 -11.11
N TYR A 202 -0.82 27.49 -10.17
CA TYR A 202 -1.31 26.13 -10.38
C TYR A 202 -2.61 25.95 -9.61
N SER A 203 -3.71 25.61 -10.29
CA SER A 203 -5.01 25.48 -9.65
C SER A 203 -5.01 24.35 -8.63
N CYS A 204 -5.75 24.53 -7.53
CA CYS A 204 -5.95 23.46 -6.54
C CYS A 204 -6.50 22.18 -7.19
N GLU A 205 -7.56 22.28 -7.98
CA GLU A 205 -8.25 21.13 -8.58
C GLU A 205 -7.38 20.30 -9.55
N GLU A 206 -6.53 20.92 -10.37
CA GLU A 206 -5.79 20.19 -11.41
C GLU A 206 -4.41 19.69 -10.95
N TYR A 207 -3.87 20.27 -9.87
CA TYR A 207 -2.49 20.04 -9.46
C TYR A 207 -2.35 19.47 -8.06
N TYR A 208 -3.23 19.86 -7.13
CA TYR A 208 -3.08 19.56 -5.71
C TYR A 208 -4.21 18.67 -5.15
N ALA A 209 -5.27 18.44 -5.93
CA ALA A 209 -6.37 17.56 -5.53
C ALA A 209 -5.90 16.10 -5.39
N PRO A 210 -6.65 15.26 -4.66
CA PRO A 210 -6.34 13.84 -4.55
C PRO A 210 -6.18 13.16 -5.92
N GLY A 211 -5.11 12.38 -6.09
CA GLY A 211 -4.73 11.73 -7.34
C GLY A 211 -4.03 12.63 -8.37
N MET A 212 -3.76 13.90 -8.06
CA MET A 212 -3.02 14.82 -8.94
C MET A 212 -1.52 14.83 -8.65
N ALA A 213 -0.74 15.36 -9.60
CA ALA A 213 0.72 15.27 -9.61
C ALA A 213 1.42 15.88 -8.37
N TYR A 214 0.77 16.81 -7.66
CA TYR A 214 1.30 17.47 -6.46
C TYR A 214 0.34 17.36 -5.26
N GLU A 215 -0.47 16.29 -5.20
CA GLU A 215 -1.21 15.92 -3.99
C GLU A 215 -0.31 15.95 -2.73
N GLY A 216 -0.80 16.52 -1.62
CA GLY A 216 -0.06 16.66 -0.36
C GLY A 216 0.85 17.89 -0.27
N TRP A 217 1.00 18.68 -1.33
CA TRP A 217 1.97 19.79 -1.34
C TRP A 217 1.41 21.08 -0.75
N CYS A 218 0.15 21.39 -1.06
CA CYS A 218 -0.51 22.64 -0.68
C CYS A 218 -1.91 22.40 -0.07
N ASP A 219 -2.05 21.28 0.62
CA ASP A 219 -3.34 20.80 1.12
C ASP A 219 -4.01 21.77 2.08
N LYS A 220 -3.23 22.49 2.90
CA LYS A 220 -3.81 23.46 3.84
C LYS A 220 -4.40 24.67 3.12
N GLU A 221 -3.73 25.13 2.07
CA GLU A 221 -4.22 26.24 1.24
C GLU A 221 -5.41 25.82 0.36
N CYS A 222 -5.37 24.59 -0.16
CA CYS A 222 -6.40 24.06 -1.06
C CYS A 222 -7.58 23.38 -0.34
N GLY A 223 -7.45 23.04 0.94
CA GLY A 223 -8.45 22.33 1.71
C GLY A 223 -8.64 20.86 1.27
N TYR A 224 -7.55 20.16 0.94
CA TYR A 224 -7.59 18.74 0.53
C TYR A 224 -7.02 17.79 1.58
N GLY A 225 -7.20 16.49 1.36
CA GLY A 225 -6.69 15.45 2.26
C GLY A 225 -7.16 15.67 3.71
N ALA A 226 -6.23 15.61 4.65
CA ALA A 226 -6.51 15.86 6.07
C ALA A 226 -6.82 17.34 6.41
N CYS A 227 -6.70 18.26 5.45
CA CYS A 227 -7.08 19.66 5.56
C CYS A 227 -8.50 19.95 5.10
N ALA A 228 -9.19 18.97 4.50
CA ALA A 228 -10.57 19.12 4.09
C ALA A 228 -11.45 19.38 5.32
N VAL A 229 -12.21 20.46 5.28
CA VAL A 229 -13.17 20.79 6.33
C VAL A 229 -14.38 19.87 6.13
N ASN A 230 -14.63 18.97 7.08
CA ASN A 230 -15.84 18.13 7.10
C ASN A 230 -17.13 18.97 7.19
#